data_AF-A0A183VG69-F1
#
_entry.id   AF-A0A183VG69-F1
#
_cell.length_a   1.000
_cell.length_b   1.000
_cell.length_c   1.000
_cell.angle_alpha   90.00
_cell.angle_beta   90.00
_cell.angle_gamma   90.00
#
_symmetry.space_group_name_H-M   'P 1'
#
loop_
_entity.id
_entity.type
_entity.pdbx_description
1 polymer ?
#
loop_
_entity_poly.entity_id
_entity_poly.type
_entity_poly.pdbx_seq_one_letter_code
_entity_poly.pdbx_strand_id
1 'polypeptide(L)'
;MEVTKALVDAKLQYKDIEQAVVSYLYGGTCCGQRALYEIGLTGIPIFNVNNACASGSSGVYLCKQILESGNADVVMAVGFEKMAPGSLEAMQGNMDKRAQPVEKHIEVMAETYGLFPAPITAQMFANAGKEHMEKYGEIFLE
;
A
#
# COMPACT_ATOMS: atom_id res chain seq x y z
N MET A 1 -11.46 -9.87 14.41
CA MET A 1 -10.74 -8.92 13.54
C MET A 1 -9.25 -9.26 13.59
N GLU A 2 -8.49 -9.12 12.50
CA GLU A 2 -7.04 -9.49 12.47
C GLU A 2 -6.22 -8.73 13.53
N VAL A 3 -6.57 -7.47 13.83
CA VAL A 3 -5.98 -6.69 14.93
C VAL A 3 -6.08 -7.41 16.28
N THR A 4 -7.25 -7.98 16.60
CA THR A 4 -7.44 -8.74 17.85
C THR A 4 -6.55 -9.97 17.90
N LYS A 5 -6.35 -10.66 16.78
CA LYS A 5 -5.46 -11.83 16.71
C LYS A 5 -4.01 -11.42 16.93
N ALA A 6 -3.55 -10.34 16.29
CA ALA A 6 -2.20 -9.81 16.48
C ALA A 6 -1.92 -9.39 17.94
N LEU A 7 -2.90 -8.74 18.58
CA LEU A 7 -2.81 -8.38 20.01
C LEU A 7 -2.71 -9.61 20.91
N VAL A 8 -3.52 -10.64 20.66
CA VAL A 8 -3.48 -11.91 21.42
C VAL A 8 -2.14 -12.62 21.23
N ASP A 9 -1.63 -12.69 20.00
CA ASP A 9 -0.33 -13.31 19.69
C ASP A 9 0.82 -12.58 20.41
N ALA A 10 0.79 -11.25 20.39
CA ALA A 10 1.74 -10.41 21.11
C ALA A 10 1.54 -10.39 22.64
N LYS A 11 0.46 -11.00 23.15
CA LYS A 11 0.05 -10.95 24.58
C LYS A 11 -0.13 -9.53 25.11
N LEU A 12 -0.62 -8.64 24.26
CA LEU A 12 -0.90 -7.23 24.56
C LEU A 12 -2.39 -6.95 24.52
N GLN A 13 -2.79 -5.91 25.23
CA GLN A 13 -4.10 -5.30 25.13
C GLN A 13 -4.03 -4.05 24.25
N TYR A 14 -5.15 -3.66 23.64
CA TYR A 14 -5.16 -2.48 22.78
C TYR A 14 -4.78 -1.18 23.52
N LYS A 15 -5.02 -1.12 24.83
CA LYS A 15 -4.61 0.01 25.69
C LYS A 15 -3.08 0.14 25.85
N ASP A 16 -2.33 -0.93 25.55
CA ASP A 16 -0.88 -0.95 25.65
C ASP A 16 -0.23 -0.34 24.40
N ILE A 17 -0.99 -0.17 23.31
CA ILE A 17 -0.52 0.51 22.10
C ILE A 17 -0.48 2.00 22.36
N GLU A 18 0.64 2.65 22.03
CA GLU A 18 0.83 4.09 22.24
C GLU A 18 0.61 4.89 20.97
N GLN A 19 0.88 4.31 19.80
CA GLN A 19 0.66 4.92 18.47
C GLN A 19 0.32 3.84 17.43
N ALA A 20 -0.50 4.19 16.44
CA ALA A 20 -0.82 3.30 15.34
C ALA A 20 -0.56 3.93 13.96
N VAL A 21 -0.06 3.12 13.04
CA VAL A 21 0.09 3.46 11.63
C VAL A 21 -0.85 2.56 10.83
N VAL A 22 -1.76 3.16 10.09
CA VAL A 22 -2.80 2.45 9.35
C VAL A 22 -2.67 2.74 7.85
N SER A 23 -2.40 1.68 7.11
CA SER A 23 -2.10 1.70 5.68
C SER A 23 -3.29 1.25 4.85
N TYR A 24 -3.70 2.09 3.90
CA TYR A 24 -4.73 1.77 2.91
C TYR A 24 -4.57 2.67 1.68
N LEU A 25 -4.97 2.20 0.50
CA LEU A 25 -4.97 2.99 -0.71
C LEU A 25 -6.35 3.59 -1.00
N TYR A 26 -7.41 2.79 -0.91
CA TYR A 26 -8.76 3.24 -1.24
C TYR A 26 -9.59 3.46 0.03
N GLY A 27 -9.87 4.73 0.32
CA GLY A 27 -10.70 5.13 1.45
C GLY A 27 -10.83 6.64 1.56
N GLY A 28 -11.85 7.09 2.27
CA GLY A 28 -11.99 8.50 2.63
C GLY A 28 -10.95 8.93 3.67
N THR A 29 -11.04 10.20 4.06
CA THR A 29 -10.24 10.71 5.19
C THR A 29 -10.54 9.92 6.47
N CYS A 30 -9.49 9.66 7.25
CA CYS A 30 -9.57 9.00 8.55
C CYS A 30 -10.15 7.57 8.57
N CYS A 31 -10.05 6.81 7.47
CA CYS A 31 -10.48 5.41 7.47
C CYS A 31 -9.70 4.54 8.47
N GLY A 32 -8.43 4.87 8.74
CA GLY A 32 -7.64 4.15 9.74
C GLY A 32 -8.18 4.29 11.16
N GLN A 33 -8.63 5.49 11.54
CA GLN A 33 -9.33 5.69 12.81
C GLN A 33 -10.62 4.87 12.84
N ARG A 34 -11.44 4.95 11.78
CA ARG A 34 -12.69 4.18 11.69
C ARG A 34 -12.46 2.68 11.84
N ALA A 35 -11.37 2.15 11.28
CA ALA A 35 -11.01 0.75 11.38
C ALA A 35 -10.65 0.33 12.83
N LEU A 36 -10.11 1.24 13.64
CA LEU A 36 -9.69 0.95 15.01
C LEU A 36 -10.75 1.27 16.08
N TYR A 37 -11.77 2.09 15.78
CA TYR A 37 -12.83 2.46 16.74
C TYR A 37 -13.56 1.27 17.36
N GLU A 38 -13.72 0.17 16.62
CA GLU A 38 -14.38 -1.05 17.11
C GLU A 38 -13.50 -1.88 18.06
N ILE A 39 -12.19 -1.59 18.11
CA ILE A 39 -11.25 -2.22 19.04
C ILE A 39 -11.15 -1.40 20.33
N GLY A 40 -11.10 -0.07 20.21
CA GLY A 40 -11.12 0.82 21.36
C GLY A 40 -10.86 2.29 21.01
N LEU A 41 -11.29 3.17 21.91
CA LEU A 41 -11.12 4.62 21.80
C LEU A 41 -10.14 5.12 22.88
N THR A 42 -8.86 4.83 22.70
CA THR A 42 -7.80 5.12 23.69
C THR A 42 -7.24 6.54 23.58
N GLY A 43 -7.53 7.26 22.50
CA GLY A 43 -7.00 8.61 22.26
C GLY A 43 -5.57 8.66 21.69
N ILE A 44 -5.01 7.50 21.33
CA ILE A 44 -3.65 7.41 20.76
C ILE A 44 -3.56 8.09 19.39
N PRO A 45 -2.38 8.62 19.00
CA PRO A 45 -2.12 9.07 17.64
C PRO A 45 -2.32 7.94 16.62
N ILE A 46 -3.02 8.25 15.52
CA ILE A 46 -3.25 7.34 14.40
C ILE A 46 -2.84 8.02 13.09
N PHE A 47 -1.84 7.47 12.42
CA PHE A 47 -1.35 7.95 11.13
C PHE A 47 -1.98 7.15 9.99
N ASN A 48 -2.59 7.83 9.01
CA ASN A 48 -3.10 7.19 7.80
C ASN A 48 -2.03 7.34 6.71
N VAL A 49 -1.54 6.22 6.18
CA VAL A 49 -0.43 6.22 5.22
C VAL A 49 -0.80 5.47 3.95
N ASN A 50 -0.31 5.97 2.81
CA ASN A 50 -0.43 5.30 1.53
C ASN A 50 0.87 5.49 0.74
N ASN A 51 1.27 4.42 0.06
CA ASN A 51 2.41 4.38 -0.85
C ASN A 51 2.16 3.29 -1.91
N ALA A 52 0.99 3.39 -2.57
CA ALA A 52 0.52 2.40 -3.54
C ALA A 52 0.60 0.96 -3.00
N CYS A 53 1.13 0.03 -3.78
CA CYS A 53 1.27 -1.39 -3.41
C CYS A 53 2.20 -1.62 -2.19
N ALA A 54 3.05 -0.64 -1.84
CA ALA A 54 3.98 -0.72 -0.73
C ALA A 54 3.44 -0.11 0.57
N SER A 55 2.16 0.27 0.62
CA SER A 55 1.56 0.96 1.78
C SER A 55 1.72 0.19 3.09
N GLY A 56 1.52 -1.13 3.09
CA GLY A 56 1.71 -1.96 4.28
C GLY A 56 3.14 -1.91 4.82
N SER A 57 4.12 -2.14 3.94
CA SER A 57 5.55 -2.07 4.29
C SER A 57 5.98 -0.67 4.72
N SER A 58 5.42 0.37 4.10
CA SER A 58 5.65 1.76 4.51
C SER A 58 5.11 2.03 5.92
N GLY A 59 3.98 1.41 6.28
CA GLY A 59 3.43 1.46 7.64
C GLY A 59 4.34 0.80 8.66
N VAL A 60 4.83 -0.40 8.36
CA VAL A 60 5.80 -1.12 9.22
C VAL A 60 7.10 -0.32 9.36
N TYR A 61 7.60 0.27 8.28
CA TYR A 61 8.78 1.12 8.30
C TYR A 61 8.59 2.34 9.21
N LEU A 62 7.43 3.00 9.14
CA LEU A 62 7.13 4.14 10.01
C LEU A 62 7.03 3.72 11.48
N CYS A 63 6.40 2.58 11.79
CA CYS A 63 6.39 2.02 13.14
C CYS A 63 7.80 1.78 13.67
N LYS A 64 8.70 1.22 12.85
CA LYS A 64 10.12 1.07 13.20
C LYS A 64 10.76 2.41 13.53
N GLN A 65 10.53 3.45 12.73
CA GLN A 65 11.08 4.78 13.00
C GLN A 65 10.56 5.39 14.32
N ILE A 66 9.28 5.19 14.65
CA ILE A 66 8.69 5.65 15.91
C ILE A 66 9.37 4.97 17.12
N LEU A 67 9.62 3.67 17.02
CA LEU A 67 10.34 2.90 18.04
C LEU A 67 11.80 3.35 18.15
N GLU A 68 12.53 3.44 17.03
CA GLU A 68 13.94 3.82 17.01
C GLU A 68 14.19 5.26 17.48
N SER A 69 13.21 6.15 17.32
CA SER A 69 13.30 7.52 17.83
C SER A 69 12.98 7.64 19.32
N GLY A 70 12.51 6.58 19.98
CA GLY A 70 12.05 6.60 21.38
C GLY A 70 10.74 7.36 21.59
N ASN A 71 9.91 7.52 20.56
CA ASN A 71 8.62 8.24 20.67
C ASN A 71 7.48 7.35 21.18
N ALA A 72 7.67 6.03 21.20
CA ALA A 72 6.79 5.05 21.82
C ALA A 72 7.56 3.73 22.06
N ASP A 73 7.13 2.92 23.01
CA ASP A 73 7.67 1.57 23.25
C ASP A 73 6.83 0.48 22.56
N VAL A 74 5.53 0.72 22.40
CA VAL A 74 4.61 -0.20 21.74
C VAL A 74 3.79 0.51 20.66
N VAL A 75 3.96 0.05 19.42
CA VAL A 75 3.27 0.60 18.24
C VAL A 75 2.54 -0.49 17.45
N MET A 76 1.51 -0.09 16.72
CA MET A 76 0.72 -1.00 15.89
C MET A 76 0.75 -0.58 14.41
N ALA A 77 1.13 -1.50 13.54
CA ALA A 77 0.94 -1.37 12.10
C ALA A 77 -0.32 -2.15 11.68
N VAL A 78 -1.24 -1.49 10.96
CA VAL A 78 -2.46 -2.13 10.41
C VAL A 78 -2.53 -1.83 8.93
N GLY A 79 -2.81 -2.85 8.11
CA GLY A 79 -3.08 -2.68 6.68
C GLY A 79 -4.45 -3.23 6.33
N PHE A 80 -5.22 -2.52 5.52
CA PHE A 80 -6.44 -3.05 4.92
C PHE A 80 -6.65 -2.48 3.53
N GLU A 81 -7.42 -3.20 2.72
CA GLU A 81 -7.84 -2.72 1.41
C GLU A 81 -9.21 -3.30 1.07
N LYS A 82 -10.03 -2.53 0.37
CA LYS A 82 -11.28 -3.02 -0.23
C LYS A 82 -11.34 -2.62 -1.69
N MET A 83 -10.99 -3.57 -2.55
CA MET A 83 -11.00 -3.36 -3.99
C MET A 83 -12.36 -3.67 -4.62
N ALA A 84 -12.67 -2.99 -5.72
CA ALA A 84 -13.77 -3.36 -6.60
C ALA A 84 -13.33 -4.49 -7.55
N PRO A 85 -14.27 -5.29 -8.07
CA PRO A 85 -13.97 -6.22 -9.15
C PRO A 85 -13.51 -5.47 -10.42
N GLY A 86 -12.54 -6.03 -11.15
CA GLY A 86 -12.06 -5.48 -12.43
C GLY A 86 -10.68 -4.84 -12.34
N SER A 87 -10.29 -4.10 -13.40
CA SER A 87 -8.98 -3.44 -13.44
C SER A 87 -8.92 -2.24 -12.51
N LEU A 88 -7.71 -1.94 -12.03
CA LEU A 88 -7.43 -0.77 -11.19
C LEU A 88 -7.77 0.56 -11.88
N GLU A 89 -7.79 0.62 -13.21
CA GLU A 89 -8.24 1.81 -13.95
C GLU A 89 -9.70 2.15 -13.66
N ALA A 90 -10.56 1.15 -13.45
CA ALA A 90 -11.95 1.36 -13.06
C ALA A 90 -12.08 1.96 -11.64
N MET A 91 -11.01 1.90 -10.83
CA MET A 91 -10.95 2.49 -9.49
C MET A 91 -10.24 3.85 -9.46
N GLN A 92 -9.73 4.35 -10.59
CA GLN A 92 -9.21 5.71 -10.71
C GLN A 92 -10.40 6.68 -10.70
N GLY A 93 -10.83 7.06 -9.49
CA GLY A 93 -11.79 8.15 -9.30
C GLY A 93 -11.28 9.44 -9.95
N ASN A 94 -12.20 10.18 -10.56
CA ASN A 94 -12.03 11.45 -11.30
C ASN A 94 -10.58 11.86 -11.52
N MET A 95 -10.11 11.67 -12.76
CA MET A 95 -8.97 12.36 -13.34
C MET A 95 -9.22 13.87 -13.29
N ASP A 96 -9.06 14.47 -12.11
CA ASP A 96 -8.89 15.91 -12.02
C ASP A 96 -7.59 16.25 -12.78
N LYS A 97 -7.50 17.45 -13.34
CA LYS A 97 -6.44 17.84 -14.29
C LYS A 97 -5.02 17.91 -13.67
N ARG A 98 -4.79 17.32 -12.49
CA ARG A 98 -3.48 17.21 -11.87
C ARG A 98 -2.59 16.18 -12.57
N ALA A 99 -1.29 16.34 -12.37
CA ALA A 99 -0.28 15.41 -12.83
C ALA A 99 -0.50 14.01 -12.25
N GLN A 100 -0.31 13.00 -13.08
CA GLN A 100 -0.46 11.60 -12.68
C GLN A 100 0.84 11.12 -12.01
N PRO A 101 0.79 10.47 -10.83
CA PRO A 101 2.00 10.03 -10.13
C PRO A 101 2.88 9.06 -10.94
N VAL A 102 2.27 8.36 -11.90
CA VAL A 102 2.94 7.36 -12.75
C VAL A 102 3.27 7.88 -14.16
N GLU A 103 3.00 9.15 -14.47
CA GLU A 103 3.16 9.72 -15.82
C GLU A 103 4.54 9.44 -16.43
N LYS A 104 5.61 9.77 -15.71
CA LYS A 104 6.99 9.53 -16.17
C LYS A 104 7.35 8.05 -16.34
N HIS A 105 6.73 7.17 -15.55
CA HIS A 105 6.92 5.73 -15.71
C HIS A 105 6.23 5.21 -16.98
N ILE A 106 5.05 5.76 -17.30
CA ILE A 106 4.31 5.44 -18.52
C ILE A 106 5.06 5.97 -19.75
N GLU A 107 5.61 7.19 -19.70
CA GLU A 107 6.40 7.76 -20.80
C GLU A 107 7.56 6.84 -21.21
N VAL A 108 8.38 6.40 -20.25
CA VAL A 108 9.52 5.49 -20.51
C VAL A 108 9.05 4.17 -21.14
N MET A 109 7.97 3.58 -20.61
CA MET A 109 7.41 2.35 -21.15
C MET A 109 6.91 2.54 -22.58
N ALA A 110 6.20 3.63 -22.85
CA ALA A 110 5.63 3.96 -24.16
C ALA A 110 6.73 4.23 -25.20
N GLU A 111 7.80 4.93 -24.83
CA GLU A 111 8.94 5.19 -25.71
C GLU A 111 9.72 3.91 -26.04
N THR A 112 9.81 2.97 -25.09
CA THR A 112 10.61 1.74 -25.25
C THR A 112 9.85 0.62 -25.98
N TYR A 113 8.57 0.41 -25.64
CA TYR A 113 7.79 -0.74 -26.10
C TYR A 113 6.43 -0.38 -26.71
N GLY A 114 6.05 0.90 -26.73
CA GLY A 114 4.73 1.36 -27.18
C GLY A 114 3.63 1.19 -26.13
N LEU A 115 2.42 1.64 -26.49
CA LEU A 115 1.20 1.45 -25.68
C LEU A 115 0.21 0.55 -26.42
N PHE A 116 -0.33 -0.42 -25.70
CA PHE A 116 -1.31 -1.37 -26.18
C PHE A 116 -2.67 -1.16 -25.50
N PRO A 117 -3.78 -1.63 -26.08
CA PRO A 117 -5.12 -1.56 -25.47
C PRO A 117 -5.26 -2.60 -24.34
N ALA A 118 -4.49 -2.45 -23.28
CA ALA A 118 -4.45 -3.32 -22.11
C ALA A 118 -4.20 -2.48 -20.83
N PRO A 119 -4.46 -3.00 -19.63
CA PRO A 119 -4.19 -2.25 -18.40
C PRO A 119 -2.73 -1.80 -18.27
N ILE A 120 -2.49 -0.56 -17.86
CA ILE A 120 -1.15 0.06 -17.84
C ILE A 120 -0.21 -0.73 -16.94
N THR A 121 -0.65 -1.09 -15.74
CA THR A 121 0.18 -1.85 -14.79
C THR A 121 0.58 -3.21 -15.38
N ALA A 122 -0.32 -3.88 -16.09
CA ALA A 122 -0.01 -5.15 -16.74
C ALA A 122 1.05 -4.98 -17.84
N GLN A 123 0.95 -3.92 -18.63
CA GLN A 123 1.95 -3.58 -19.65
C GLN A 123 3.32 -3.30 -19.01
N MET A 124 3.37 -2.56 -17.90
CA MET A 124 4.64 -2.25 -17.22
C MET A 124 5.40 -3.51 -16.82
N PHE A 125 4.75 -4.46 -16.15
CA PHE A 125 5.39 -5.70 -15.71
C PHE A 125 5.67 -6.66 -16.87
N ALA A 126 4.78 -6.75 -17.87
CA ALA A 126 5.01 -7.59 -19.04
C ALA A 126 6.22 -7.11 -19.86
N ASN A 127 6.35 -5.80 -20.07
CA ASN A 127 7.47 -5.20 -20.79
C ASN A 127 8.79 -5.36 -20.01
N ALA A 128 8.78 -5.19 -18.68
CA ALA A 128 9.94 -5.47 -17.85
C ALA A 128 10.37 -6.95 -17.93
N GLY A 129 9.41 -7.88 -17.95
CA GLY A 129 9.68 -9.29 -18.17
C GLY A 129 10.29 -9.56 -19.55
N LYS A 130 9.76 -8.91 -20.60
CA LYS A 130 10.30 -8.98 -21.97
C LYS A 130 11.75 -8.46 -22.03
N GLU A 131 12.01 -7.30 -21.43
CA GLU A 131 13.35 -6.72 -21.35
C GLU A 131 14.34 -7.68 -20.63
N HIS A 132 13.90 -8.33 -19.55
CA HIS A 132 14.70 -9.31 -18.84
C HIS A 132 15.04 -10.53 -19.73
N MET A 133 14.05 -11.08 -20.45
CA MET A 133 14.27 -12.19 -21.38
C MET A 133 15.25 -11.81 -22.50
N GLU A 134 15.13 -10.60 -23.06
CA GLU A 134 16.03 -10.08 -24.10
C GLU A 134 17.48 -9.96 -23.61
N LYS A 135 17.68 -9.55 -22.34
CA LYS A 135 19.03 -9.35 -21.76
C LYS A 135 19.69 -10.63 -21.28
N TYR A 136 18.94 -11.56 -20.70
CA TYR A 136 19.50 -12.67 -19.94
C TYR A 136 19.16 -14.06 -20.51
N GLY A 137 18.31 -14.15 -21.54
CA GLY A 137 18.09 -15.40 -22.27
C GLY A 137 17.23 -16.45 -21.55
N GLU A 138 16.45 -16.09 -20.53
CA GLU A 138 15.45 -17.00 -19.95
C GLU A 138 14.23 -17.11 -20.87
N ILE A 139 14.33 -17.96 -21.88
CA ILE A 139 13.19 -18.29 -22.73
C ILE A 139 12.53 -19.55 -22.15
N PHE A 140 11.32 -19.41 -21.61
CA PHE A 140 10.40 -20.54 -21.51
C PHE A 140 9.97 -20.91 -22.95
N LEU A 141 10.82 -21.66 -23.64
CA LEU A 141 10.51 -22.37 -24.88
C LEU A 141 10.78 -23.86 -24.64
N GLU A 142 9.78 -24.54 -24.09
CA GLU A 142 8.95 -25.57 -24.75
C GLU A 142 7.84 -26.02 -23.80
#